data_AF-A0A520I6T0-F1
#
_entry.id   AF-A0A520I6T0-F1
#
_cell.length_a   1.000
_cell.length_b   1.000
_cell.length_c   1.000
_cell.angle_alpha   90.00
_cell.angle_beta   90.00
_cell.angle_gamma   90.00
#
_symmetry.space_group_name_H-M   'P 1'
#
loop_
_entity.id
_entity.type
_entity.pdbx_description
1 polymer ?
#
loop_
_entity_poly.entity_id
_entity_poly.type
_entity_poly.pdbx_seq_one_letter_code
_entity_poly.pdbx_strand_id
1 'polypeptide(L)'
;GSLRAQAFAMLGAAAMLEAKPGHELSRSILQRFPDMHLDLLAEARRPEWQWFEIVLAYDNARLPEALIRAGQALDRDDLVACGLSTLAWICEKQTSPEGRFRAVGTETFHRPYAEPLQFDQQPLEAQATVDACAVAYTATGDAKWLAEAQRAYGWFLGANDLDLPLASVADGGCFDGLMPTGLNRNQGAESILALQLANCVISGLSQGVDGVAGATRAAA
;
A
#
# COMPACT_ATOMS: atom_id res chain seq x y z
N GLY A 1 -16.90 -8.37 -9.93
CA GLY A 1 -15.62 -8.13 -10.61
C GLY A 1 -14.52 -8.13 -9.56
N SER A 2 -13.25 -8.24 -9.94
CA SER A 2 -12.13 -8.22 -8.98
C SER A 2 -12.00 -6.84 -8.33
N LEU A 3 -11.89 -6.79 -6.99
CA LEU A 3 -11.71 -5.55 -6.23
C LEU A 3 -10.35 -4.90 -6.54
N ARG A 4 -9.30 -5.70 -6.73
CA ARG A 4 -7.98 -5.18 -7.13
C ARG A 4 -8.06 -4.54 -8.51
N ALA A 5 -8.75 -5.19 -9.47
CA ALA A 5 -8.92 -4.61 -10.80
C ALA A 5 -9.66 -3.27 -10.76
N GLN A 6 -10.67 -3.15 -9.90
CA GLN A 6 -11.40 -1.89 -9.67
C GLN A 6 -10.50 -0.83 -9.01
N ALA A 7 -9.72 -1.21 -7.98
CA ALA A 7 -8.75 -0.33 -7.34
C ALA A 7 -7.70 0.20 -8.34
N PHE A 8 -7.10 -0.67 -9.15
CA PHE A 8 -6.15 -0.24 -10.20
C PHE A 8 -6.80 0.69 -11.23
N ALA A 9 -8.05 0.41 -11.63
CA ALA A 9 -8.80 1.31 -12.51
C ALA A 9 -9.02 2.69 -11.86
N MET A 10 -9.30 2.74 -10.55
CA MET A 10 -9.43 3.98 -9.80
C MET A 10 -8.09 4.73 -9.71
N LEU A 11 -6.99 4.05 -9.40
CA LEU A 11 -5.66 4.66 -9.34
C LEU A 11 -5.28 5.32 -10.69
N GLY A 12 -5.49 4.60 -11.80
CA GLY A 12 -5.28 5.15 -13.13
C GLY A 12 -6.24 6.30 -13.47
N ALA A 13 -7.50 6.21 -13.05
CA ALA A 13 -8.48 7.29 -13.24
C ALA A 13 -8.12 8.56 -12.46
N ALA A 14 -7.63 8.43 -11.22
CA ALA A 14 -7.15 9.55 -10.41
C ALA A 14 -5.96 10.24 -11.09
N ALA A 15 -4.94 9.49 -11.48
CA ALA A 15 -3.79 10.04 -12.22
C ALA A 15 -4.20 10.72 -13.54
N MET A 16 -5.18 10.18 -14.26
CA MET A 16 -5.70 10.79 -15.48
C MET A 16 -6.43 12.11 -15.20
N LEU A 17 -7.17 12.24 -14.10
CA LEU A 17 -7.82 13.50 -13.73
C LEU A 17 -6.83 14.57 -13.28
N GLU A 18 -5.74 14.18 -12.62
CA GLU A 18 -4.62 15.07 -12.31
C GLU A 18 -4.00 15.63 -13.59
N ALA A 19 -3.74 14.77 -14.58
CA ALA A 19 -3.14 15.17 -15.86
C ALA A 19 -4.11 15.90 -16.80
N LYS A 20 -5.40 15.53 -16.77
CA LYS A 20 -6.46 16.08 -17.63
C LYS A 20 -7.73 16.33 -16.80
N PRO A 21 -7.81 17.50 -16.14
CA PRO A 21 -9.03 17.90 -15.43
C PRO A 21 -10.25 17.84 -16.35
N GLY A 22 -11.33 17.24 -15.87
CA GLY A 22 -12.57 17.08 -16.64
C GLY A 22 -12.66 15.83 -17.54
N HIS A 23 -11.71 14.90 -17.46
CA HIS A 23 -11.83 13.61 -18.17
C HIS A 23 -13.03 12.79 -17.64
N GLU A 24 -14.13 12.78 -18.40
CA GLU A 24 -15.44 12.25 -17.96
C GLU A 24 -15.39 10.76 -17.59
N LEU A 25 -14.73 9.93 -18.40
CA LEU A 25 -14.64 8.49 -18.13
C LEU A 25 -13.91 8.22 -16.80
N SER A 26 -12.81 8.92 -16.54
CA SER A 26 -12.08 8.78 -15.28
C SER A 26 -12.92 9.24 -14.09
N ARG A 27 -13.64 10.36 -14.23
CA ARG A 27 -14.57 10.82 -13.19
C ARG A 27 -15.65 9.78 -12.91
N SER A 28 -16.20 9.14 -13.95
CA SER A 28 -17.23 8.10 -13.78
C SER A 28 -16.71 6.86 -13.04
N ILE A 29 -15.45 6.47 -13.29
CA ILE A 29 -14.79 5.35 -12.59
C ILE A 29 -14.67 5.67 -11.10
N LEU A 30 -14.17 6.87 -10.78
CA LEU A 30 -14.02 7.32 -9.40
C LEU A 30 -15.36 7.56 -8.70
N GLN A 31 -16.44 7.85 -9.41
CA GLN A 31 -17.76 7.99 -8.80
C GLN A 31 -18.42 6.64 -8.50
N ARG A 32 -18.06 5.58 -9.25
CA ARG A 32 -18.75 4.29 -9.16
C ARG A 32 -18.07 3.29 -8.22
N PHE A 33 -16.76 3.07 -8.39
CA PHE A 33 -16.10 1.95 -7.70
C PHE A 33 -15.88 2.17 -6.20
N PRO A 34 -15.62 3.39 -5.68
CA PRO A 34 -15.58 3.58 -4.24
C PRO A 34 -16.86 3.15 -3.52
N ASP A 35 -18.04 3.48 -4.05
CA ASP A 35 -19.31 3.12 -3.43
C ASP A 35 -19.48 1.59 -3.39
N MET A 36 -19.09 0.89 -4.46
CA MET A 36 -19.06 -0.58 -4.45
C MET A 36 -18.09 -1.15 -3.40
N HIS A 37 -16.93 -0.52 -3.18
CA HIS A 37 -15.99 -0.93 -2.14
C HIS A 37 -16.55 -0.66 -0.73
N LEU A 38 -17.23 0.47 -0.52
CA LEU A 38 -17.89 0.79 0.75
C LEU A 38 -18.98 -0.23 1.10
N ASP A 39 -19.80 -0.62 0.12
CA ASP A 39 -20.85 -1.63 0.31
C ASP A 39 -20.26 -2.97 0.75
N LEU A 40 -19.18 -3.42 0.09
CA LEU A 40 -18.48 -4.67 0.44
C LEU A 40 -17.84 -4.61 1.82
N LEU A 41 -17.26 -3.46 2.17
CA LEU A 41 -16.75 -3.24 3.52
C LEU A 41 -17.87 -3.30 4.56
N ALA A 42 -19.03 -2.72 4.29
CA ALA A 42 -20.17 -2.78 5.20
C ALA A 42 -20.71 -4.22 5.37
N GLU A 43 -20.71 -5.01 4.31
CA GLU A 43 -21.14 -6.41 4.33
C GLU A 43 -20.16 -7.32 5.07
N ALA A 44 -18.85 -7.18 4.83
CA ALA A 44 -17.85 -8.08 5.39
C ALA A 44 -17.39 -7.69 6.81
N ARG A 45 -17.55 -6.42 7.20
CA ARG A 45 -17.04 -5.90 8.48
C ARG A 45 -17.74 -6.53 9.67
N ARG A 46 -16.94 -6.82 10.70
CA ARG A 46 -17.37 -7.31 12.02
C ARG A 46 -16.32 -6.86 13.06
N PRO A 47 -16.55 -7.00 14.37
CA PRO A 47 -15.71 -6.35 15.39
C PRO A 47 -14.19 -6.45 15.18
N GLU A 48 -13.68 -7.64 14.88
CA GLU A 48 -12.24 -7.91 14.70
C GLU A 48 -11.76 -7.82 13.24
N TRP A 49 -12.61 -7.39 12.31
CA TRP A 49 -12.31 -7.38 10.89
C TRP A 49 -12.91 -6.18 10.19
N GLN A 50 -12.05 -5.21 9.89
CA GLN A 50 -12.41 -3.95 9.28
C GLN A 50 -11.98 -3.94 7.80
N TRP A 51 -12.31 -5.00 7.07
CA TRP A 51 -11.81 -5.22 5.70
C TRP A 51 -12.92 -5.48 4.68
N PHE A 52 -12.61 -5.17 3.41
CA PHE A 52 -13.53 -5.19 2.26
C PHE A 52 -14.01 -6.58 1.84
N GLU A 53 -13.25 -7.61 2.20
CA GLU A 53 -13.49 -8.99 1.80
C GLU A 53 -13.41 -9.90 3.01
N ILE A 54 -13.95 -11.10 2.87
CA ILE A 54 -13.85 -12.11 3.92
C ILE A 54 -12.45 -12.71 4.05
N VAL A 55 -11.53 -12.44 3.12
CA VAL A 55 -10.15 -12.91 3.12
C VAL A 55 -9.18 -11.74 3.00
N LEU A 56 -7.92 -11.95 3.38
CA LEU A 56 -6.81 -11.12 2.93
C LEU A 56 -6.17 -11.77 1.71
N ALA A 57 -5.72 -10.97 0.75
CA ALA A 57 -5.13 -11.46 -0.49
C ALA A 57 -3.76 -10.78 -0.72
N TYR A 58 -3.46 -10.43 -1.97
CA TYR A 58 -2.31 -9.62 -2.37
C TYR A 58 -2.76 -8.21 -2.76
N ASP A 59 -1.81 -7.29 -2.91
CA ASP A 59 -2.04 -5.87 -3.22
C ASP A 59 -3.09 -5.24 -2.28
N ASN A 60 -3.13 -5.67 -1.01
CA ASN A 60 -4.19 -5.27 -0.10
C ASN A 60 -4.23 -3.76 0.08
N ALA A 61 -3.05 -3.13 0.21
CA ALA A 61 -2.91 -1.69 0.37
C ALA A 61 -3.39 -0.87 -0.85
N ARG A 62 -3.59 -1.47 -2.03
CA ARG A 62 -4.19 -0.77 -3.19
C ARG A 62 -5.64 -0.39 -2.97
N LEU A 63 -6.38 -1.17 -2.18
CA LEU A 63 -7.79 -0.86 -1.87
C LEU A 63 -7.94 0.46 -1.10
N PRO A 64 -7.27 0.66 0.06
CA PRO A 64 -7.32 1.94 0.76
C PRO A 64 -6.67 3.07 -0.04
N GLU A 65 -5.55 2.84 -0.74
CA GLU A 65 -4.92 3.87 -1.57
C GLU A 65 -5.92 4.44 -2.59
N ALA A 66 -6.62 3.54 -3.30
CA ALA A 66 -7.60 3.92 -4.30
C ALA A 66 -8.74 4.74 -3.71
N LEU A 67 -9.22 4.40 -2.51
CA LEU A 67 -10.24 5.19 -1.81
C LEU A 67 -9.75 6.58 -1.43
N ILE A 68 -8.53 6.70 -0.91
CA ILE A 68 -7.97 8.01 -0.52
C ILE A 68 -7.84 8.91 -1.75
N ARG A 69 -7.27 8.40 -2.84
CA ARG A 69 -7.12 9.16 -4.09
C ARG A 69 -8.48 9.54 -4.70
N ALA A 70 -9.44 8.62 -4.70
CA ALA A 70 -10.79 8.90 -5.18
C ALA A 70 -11.49 9.98 -4.33
N GLY A 71 -11.34 9.90 -3.01
CA GLY A 71 -11.84 10.90 -2.08
C GLY A 71 -11.27 12.28 -2.33
N GLN A 72 -9.95 12.39 -2.50
CA GLN A 72 -9.29 13.66 -2.84
C GLN A 72 -9.72 14.21 -4.19
N ALA A 73 -9.85 13.37 -5.22
CA ALA A 73 -10.24 13.82 -6.57
C ALA A 73 -11.71 14.23 -6.70
N LEU A 74 -12.56 13.80 -5.76
CA LEU A 74 -14.01 14.05 -5.76
C LEU A 74 -14.49 14.90 -4.59
N ASP A 75 -13.58 15.40 -3.74
CA ASP A 75 -13.88 16.13 -2.51
C ASP A 75 -14.82 15.33 -1.57
N ARG A 76 -14.53 14.03 -1.40
CA ARG A 76 -15.28 13.09 -0.55
C ARG A 76 -14.49 12.66 0.68
N ASP A 77 -14.68 13.39 1.76
CA ASP A 77 -14.04 13.13 3.07
C ASP A 77 -14.36 11.75 3.63
N ASP A 78 -15.55 11.22 3.34
CA ASP A 78 -15.96 9.89 3.78
C ASP A 78 -15.09 8.77 3.16
N LEU A 79 -14.71 8.93 1.88
CA LEU A 79 -13.80 8.02 1.20
C LEU A 79 -12.37 8.12 1.74
N VAL A 80 -11.90 9.34 1.98
CA VAL A 80 -10.58 9.58 2.58
C VAL A 80 -10.52 8.94 3.97
N ALA A 81 -11.51 9.21 4.83
CA ALA A 81 -11.58 8.65 6.17
C ALA A 81 -11.65 7.11 6.15
N CYS A 82 -12.46 6.54 5.26
CA CYS A 82 -12.55 5.10 5.08
C CYS A 82 -11.20 4.52 4.67
N GLY A 83 -10.56 5.06 3.63
CA GLY A 83 -9.27 4.58 3.14
C GLY A 83 -8.16 4.69 4.20
N LEU A 84 -8.12 5.77 4.98
CA LEU A 84 -7.17 5.91 6.09
C LEU A 84 -7.42 4.86 7.19
N SER A 85 -8.68 4.61 7.55
CA SER A 85 -9.03 3.65 8.59
C SER A 85 -8.70 2.21 8.19
N THR A 86 -8.97 1.83 6.93
CA THR A 86 -8.67 0.49 6.44
C THR A 86 -7.19 0.32 6.13
N LEU A 87 -6.47 1.38 5.74
CA LEU A 87 -5.01 1.38 5.65
C LEU A 87 -4.36 1.11 7.01
N ALA A 88 -4.80 1.82 8.05
CA ALA A 88 -4.29 1.60 9.41
C ALA A 88 -4.50 0.14 9.85
N TRP A 89 -5.70 -0.39 9.60
CA TRP A 89 -6.03 -1.77 9.96
C TRP A 89 -5.17 -2.79 9.21
N ILE A 90 -4.94 -2.63 7.90
CA ILE A 90 -4.09 -3.58 7.16
C ILE A 90 -2.61 -3.44 7.53
N CYS A 91 -2.11 -2.24 7.82
CA CYS A 91 -0.75 -2.05 8.34
C CYS A 91 -0.55 -2.78 9.68
N GLU A 92 -1.55 -2.76 10.57
CA GLU A 92 -1.52 -3.53 11.81
C GLU A 92 -1.47 -5.05 11.55
N LYS A 93 -2.32 -5.56 10.64
CA LYS A 93 -2.31 -6.97 10.24
C LYS A 93 -1.00 -7.40 9.56
N GLN A 94 -0.34 -6.48 8.87
CA GLN A 94 0.93 -6.68 8.19
C GLN A 94 2.14 -6.25 9.05
N THR A 95 1.97 -6.18 10.38
CA THR A 95 3.07 -5.95 11.32
C THR A 95 3.34 -7.20 12.14
N SER A 96 4.59 -7.65 12.18
CA SER A 96 5.01 -8.79 12.98
C SER A 96 4.96 -8.48 14.48
N PRO A 97 4.94 -9.51 15.37
CA PRO A 97 5.12 -9.29 16.82
C PRO A 97 6.40 -8.52 17.18
N GLU A 98 7.42 -8.61 16.34
CA GLU A 98 8.70 -7.90 16.45
C GLU A 98 8.65 -6.47 15.88
N GLY A 99 7.50 -6.03 15.35
CA GLY A 99 7.29 -4.69 14.80
C GLY A 99 7.81 -4.50 13.37
N ARG A 100 8.08 -5.58 12.64
CA ARG A 100 8.54 -5.53 11.23
C ARG A 100 7.38 -5.58 10.26
N PHE A 101 7.56 -5.06 9.05
CA PHE A 101 6.57 -5.30 8.01
C PHE A 101 6.59 -6.79 7.60
N ARG A 102 5.40 -7.38 7.51
CA ARG A 102 5.16 -8.76 7.12
C ARG A 102 3.98 -8.77 6.15
N ALA A 103 4.26 -8.90 4.86
CA ALA A 103 3.21 -9.04 3.86
C ALA A 103 2.34 -10.27 4.16
N VAL A 104 1.08 -10.23 3.76
CA VAL A 104 0.18 -11.39 3.88
C VAL A 104 0.71 -12.54 3.02
N GLY A 105 1.04 -13.67 3.65
CA GLY A 105 1.46 -14.87 2.94
C GLY A 105 0.34 -15.53 2.15
N THR A 106 0.66 -16.12 0.99
CA THR A 106 -0.33 -16.66 0.03
C THR A 106 -1.21 -17.79 0.60
N GLU A 107 -0.72 -18.53 1.58
CA GLU A 107 -1.51 -19.54 2.31
C GLU A 107 -2.74 -18.94 3.03
N THR A 108 -2.78 -17.61 3.22
CA THR A 108 -3.91 -16.88 3.80
C THR A 108 -5.08 -16.71 2.82
N PHE A 109 -4.82 -16.69 1.50
CA PHE A 109 -5.74 -16.10 0.51
C PHE A 109 -7.11 -16.75 0.40
N HIS A 110 -7.26 -17.97 0.91
CA HIS A 110 -8.49 -18.77 0.87
C HIS A 110 -9.08 -19.00 2.27
N ARG A 111 -8.54 -18.35 3.31
CA ARG A 111 -8.95 -18.54 4.70
C ARG A 111 -9.88 -17.42 5.13
N PRO A 112 -11.20 -17.67 5.23
CA PRO A 112 -12.13 -16.64 5.61
C PRO A 112 -11.84 -16.21 7.04
N TYR A 113 -11.73 -14.90 7.24
CA TYR A 113 -11.73 -14.27 8.54
C TYR A 113 -10.57 -14.69 9.44
N ALA A 114 -9.45 -15.08 8.82
CA ALA A 114 -8.27 -15.58 9.49
C ALA A 114 -7.16 -14.52 9.58
N GLU A 115 -6.35 -14.63 10.63
CA GLU A 115 -5.10 -13.88 10.73
C GLU A 115 -4.12 -14.26 9.60
N PRO A 116 -3.28 -13.31 9.14
CA PRO A 116 -2.35 -13.56 8.06
C PRO A 116 -1.27 -14.57 8.45
N LEU A 117 -1.03 -15.51 7.55
CA LEU A 117 0.11 -16.41 7.61
C LEU A 117 1.37 -15.74 7.07
N GLN A 118 2.51 -16.30 7.46
CA GLN A 118 3.79 -15.61 7.39
C GLN A 118 4.45 -15.63 6.02
N PHE A 119 4.37 -16.72 5.26
CA PHE A 119 5.32 -16.96 4.17
C PHE A 119 4.70 -16.94 2.78
N ASP A 120 5.58 -16.88 1.79
CA ASP A 120 5.27 -16.47 0.43
C ASP A 120 4.88 -14.99 0.38
N GLN A 121 5.68 -14.17 1.08
CA GLN A 121 5.55 -12.70 1.10
C GLN A 121 6.07 -12.12 -0.21
N GLN A 122 5.30 -11.24 -0.84
CA GLN A 122 5.58 -10.76 -2.19
C GLN A 122 6.00 -9.28 -2.23
N PRO A 123 6.96 -8.90 -3.09
CA PRO A 123 7.40 -7.51 -3.32
C PRO A 123 6.29 -6.50 -3.60
N LEU A 124 5.28 -6.89 -4.37
CA LEU A 124 4.16 -6.02 -4.74
C LEU A 124 3.41 -5.48 -3.52
N GLU A 125 3.28 -6.28 -2.45
CA GLU A 125 2.53 -5.87 -1.25
C GLU A 125 3.31 -4.80 -0.47
N ALA A 126 4.63 -4.93 -0.40
CA ALA A 126 5.51 -3.91 0.18
C ALA A 126 5.43 -2.61 -0.63
N GLN A 127 5.48 -2.67 -1.96
CA GLN A 127 5.32 -1.50 -2.83
C GLN A 127 3.94 -0.84 -2.65
N ALA A 128 2.86 -1.62 -2.67
CA ALA A 128 1.52 -1.10 -2.47
C ALA A 128 1.37 -0.39 -1.11
N THR A 129 1.99 -0.94 -0.06
CA THR A 129 1.99 -0.33 1.28
C THR A 129 2.77 0.98 1.31
N VAL A 130 3.94 1.05 0.66
CA VAL A 130 4.72 2.29 0.52
C VAL A 130 3.90 3.36 -0.19
N ASP A 131 3.29 3.04 -1.32
CA ASP A 131 2.49 3.98 -2.12
C ASP A 131 1.27 4.49 -1.33
N ALA A 132 0.51 3.58 -0.71
CA ALA A 132 -0.66 3.91 0.08
C ALA A 132 -0.32 4.81 1.27
N CYS A 133 0.77 4.52 1.97
CA CYS A 133 1.24 5.33 3.10
C CYS A 133 1.73 6.71 2.66
N ALA A 134 2.39 6.83 1.50
CA ALA A 134 2.78 8.13 0.96
C ALA A 134 1.56 9.02 0.63
N VAL A 135 0.52 8.42 0.05
CA VAL A 135 -0.76 9.10 -0.20
C VAL A 135 -1.44 9.51 1.10
N ALA A 136 -1.48 8.62 2.10
CA ALA A 136 -2.04 8.90 3.41
C ALA A 136 -1.30 10.02 4.16
N TYR A 137 0.03 10.04 4.07
CA TYR A 137 0.85 11.15 4.58
C TYR A 137 0.49 12.46 3.90
N THR A 138 0.40 12.47 2.57
CA THR A 138 0.04 13.67 1.81
C THR A 138 -1.37 14.18 2.18
N ALA A 139 -2.31 13.25 2.43
CA ALA A 139 -3.68 13.59 2.81
C ALA A 139 -3.81 14.15 4.24
N THR A 140 -2.88 13.82 5.15
CA THR A 140 -3.08 14.07 6.60
C THR A 140 -1.95 14.84 7.29
N GLY A 141 -0.74 14.84 6.73
CA GLY A 141 0.48 15.31 7.39
C GLY A 141 0.96 14.45 8.57
N ASP A 142 0.32 13.31 8.85
CA ASP A 142 0.63 12.47 10.01
C ASP A 142 1.89 11.61 9.75
N ALA A 143 2.96 11.90 10.50
CA ALA A 143 4.26 11.24 10.36
C ALA A 143 4.22 9.72 10.60
N LYS A 144 3.17 9.17 11.21
CA LYS A 144 3.03 7.71 11.32
C LYS A 144 3.04 7.03 9.95
N TRP A 145 2.47 7.66 8.93
CA TRP A 145 2.41 7.10 7.59
C TRP A 145 3.79 7.07 6.93
N LEU A 146 4.66 8.05 7.21
CA LEU A 146 6.06 7.99 6.80
C LEU A 146 6.77 6.79 7.44
N ALA A 147 6.54 6.57 8.74
CA ALA A 147 7.13 5.45 9.45
C ALA A 147 6.66 4.10 8.90
N GLU A 148 5.37 3.96 8.57
CA GLU A 148 4.83 2.74 7.94
C GLU A 148 5.38 2.53 6.52
N ALA A 149 5.51 3.59 5.71
CA ALA A 149 6.16 3.52 4.40
C ALA A 149 7.61 3.05 4.52
N GLN A 150 8.38 3.61 5.46
CA GLN A 150 9.76 3.21 5.71
C GLN A 150 9.86 1.77 6.21
N ARG A 151 8.92 1.32 7.06
CA ARG A 151 8.87 -0.07 7.56
C ARG A 151 8.63 -1.05 6.41
N ALA A 152 7.65 -0.77 5.54
CA ALA A 152 7.37 -1.58 4.36
C ALA A 152 8.55 -1.59 3.38
N TYR A 153 9.19 -0.44 3.17
CA TYR A 153 10.40 -0.36 2.33
C TYR A 153 11.57 -1.16 2.92
N GLY A 154 11.76 -1.12 4.24
CA GLY A 154 12.82 -1.87 4.94
C GLY A 154 12.75 -3.38 4.69
N TRP A 155 11.57 -3.91 4.38
CA TRP A 155 11.38 -5.32 4.03
C TRP A 155 12.27 -5.75 2.84
N PHE A 156 12.38 -4.91 1.82
CA PHE A 156 13.26 -5.15 0.67
C PHE A 156 14.74 -5.26 1.08
N LEU A 157 15.13 -4.54 2.14
CA LEU A 157 16.50 -4.44 2.62
C LEU A 157 16.84 -5.50 3.69
N GLY A 158 15.89 -6.37 4.02
CA GLY A 158 16.07 -7.44 5.00
C GLY A 158 15.43 -7.18 6.35
N ALA A 159 14.74 -6.07 6.58
CA ALA A 159 13.94 -5.89 7.80
C ALA A 159 12.61 -6.67 7.71
N ASN A 160 12.73 -8.00 7.59
CA ASN A 160 11.64 -8.95 7.39
C ASN A 160 11.84 -10.20 8.28
N ASP A 161 10.99 -11.21 8.14
CA ASP A 161 10.96 -12.37 9.03
C ASP A 161 12.22 -13.24 9.03
N LEU A 162 13.06 -13.17 7.99
CA LEU A 162 14.26 -14.00 7.89
C LEU A 162 15.57 -13.20 7.92
N ASP A 163 15.51 -11.88 8.12
CA ASP A 163 16.66 -10.99 8.04
C ASP A 163 17.43 -11.10 6.69
N LEU A 164 16.70 -11.39 5.60
CA LEU A 164 17.29 -11.61 4.27
C LEU A 164 16.90 -10.47 3.31
N PRO A 165 17.86 -9.77 2.70
CA PRO A 165 17.55 -8.74 1.71
C PRO A 165 16.98 -9.36 0.44
N LEU A 166 15.87 -8.80 -0.05
CA LEU A 166 15.30 -9.14 -1.36
C LEU A 166 15.89 -8.30 -2.47
N ALA A 167 16.22 -7.05 -2.18
CA ALA A 167 16.87 -6.13 -3.10
C ALA A 167 18.37 -6.44 -3.23
N SER A 168 18.84 -6.52 -4.46
CA SER A 168 20.26 -6.62 -4.78
C SER A 168 20.84 -5.25 -5.10
N VAL A 169 21.78 -4.79 -4.26
CA VAL A 169 22.45 -3.49 -4.45
C VAL A 169 23.38 -3.50 -5.66
N ALA A 170 23.90 -4.66 -6.05
CA ALA A 170 24.93 -4.76 -7.09
C ALA A 170 24.37 -4.53 -8.50
N ASP A 171 23.15 -4.98 -8.77
CA ASP A 171 22.53 -4.98 -10.10
C ASP A 171 21.12 -4.36 -10.12
N GLY A 172 20.59 -3.91 -8.96
CA GLY A 172 19.24 -3.36 -8.83
C GLY A 172 18.14 -4.43 -8.92
N GLY A 173 18.50 -5.70 -8.84
CA GLY A 173 17.58 -6.83 -8.86
C GLY A 173 16.69 -6.92 -7.61
N CYS A 174 15.62 -7.72 -7.70
CA CYS A 174 14.71 -7.97 -6.59
C CYS A 174 14.21 -9.42 -6.67
N PHE A 175 14.37 -10.16 -5.57
CA PHE A 175 13.87 -11.53 -5.45
C PHE A 175 12.34 -11.57 -5.31
N ASP A 176 11.71 -12.60 -5.87
CA ASP A 176 10.25 -12.69 -6.02
C ASP A 176 9.48 -12.95 -4.73
N GLY A 177 10.15 -13.27 -3.63
CA GLY A 177 9.48 -13.39 -2.35
C GLY A 177 10.27 -14.05 -1.23
N LEU A 178 9.66 -14.05 -0.05
CA LEU A 178 10.18 -14.65 1.17
C LEU A 178 9.41 -15.93 1.50
N MET A 179 10.06 -17.08 1.29
CA MET A 179 9.51 -18.42 1.53
C MET A 179 9.93 -18.94 2.91
N PRO A 180 9.30 -20.02 3.44
CA PRO A 180 9.69 -20.58 4.74
C PRO A 180 11.16 -21.01 4.82
N THR A 181 11.74 -21.38 3.68
CA THR A 181 13.12 -21.88 3.55
C THR A 181 14.10 -20.82 3.05
N GLY A 182 13.69 -19.55 2.92
CA GLY A 182 14.52 -18.45 2.42
C GLY A 182 13.92 -17.76 1.19
N LEU A 183 14.79 -17.11 0.41
CA LEU A 183 14.36 -16.30 -0.75
C LEU A 183 13.90 -17.18 -1.93
N ASN A 184 12.80 -16.79 -2.55
CA ASN A 184 12.52 -17.19 -3.93
C ASN A 184 13.51 -16.46 -4.85
N ARG A 185 14.47 -17.20 -5.41
CA ARG A 185 15.61 -16.62 -6.15
C ARG A 185 15.26 -16.11 -7.55
N ASN A 186 14.02 -16.31 -8.01
CA ASN A 186 13.55 -15.69 -9.24
C ASN A 186 13.56 -14.17 -9.10
N GLN A 187 13.77 -13.47 -10.21
CA GLN A 187 13.76 -12.00 -10.28
C GLN A 187 12.88 -11.58 -11.46
N GLY A 188 11.57 -11.73 -11.28
CA GLY A 188 10.57 -11.32 -12.24
C GLY A 188 10.54 -9.80 -12.41
N ALA A 189 10.03 -9.36 -13.57
CA ALA A 189 9.90 -7.92 -13.86
C ALA A 189 9.02 -7.20 -12.83
N GLU A 190 7.98 -7.85 -12.29
CA GLU A 190 7.11 -7.29 -11.27
C GLU A 190 7.88 -6.94 -9.99
N SER A 191 8.70 -7.86 -9.48
CA SER A 191 9.50 -7.66 -8.27
C SER A 191 10.51 -6.53 -8.44
N ILE A 192 11.14 -6.45 -9.61
CA ILE A 192 12.06 -5.37 -9.94
C ILE A 192 11.32 -4.03 -9.99
N LEU A 193 10.17 -3.96 -10.68
CA LEU A 193 9.37 -2.74 -10.74
C LEU A 193 8.85 -2.33 -9.36
N ALA A 194 8.40 -3.28 -8.53
CA ALA A 194 7.96 -3.02 -7.17
C ALA A 194 9.07 -2.33 -6.34
N LEU A 195 10.30 -2.85 -6.40
CA LEU A 195 11.45 -2.22 -5.75
C LEU A 195 11.72 -0.81 -6.29
N GLN A 196 11.78 -0.64 -7.62
CA GLN A 196 12.13 0.65 -8.22
C GLN A 196 11.05 1.72 -7.98
N LEU A 197 9.77 1.35 -8.02
CA LEU A 197 8.68 2.26 -7.69
C LEU A 197 8.72 2.66 -6.21
N ALA A 198 8.96 1.70 -5.30
CA ALA A 198 9.13 2.00 -3.88
C ALA A 198 10.34 2.92 -3.63
N ASN A 199 11.47 2.72 -4.33
CA ASN A 199 12.64 3.61 -4.27
C ASN A 199 12.27 5.05 -4.65
N CYS A 200 11.54 5.24 -5.75
CA CYS A 200 11.09 6.56 -6.21
C CYS A 200 10.23 7.27 -5.16
N VAL A 201 9.28 6.55 -4.56
CA VAL A 201 8.39 7.11 -3.53
C VAL A 201 9.16 7.49 -2.27
N ILE A 202 9.99 6.60 -1.74
CA ILE A 202 10.79 6.86 -0.53
C ILE A 202 11.77 8.01 -0.73
N SER A 203 12.40 8.09 -1.91
CA SER A 203 13.26 9.21 -2.28
C SER A 203 12.48 10.54 -2.29
N GLY A 204 11.29 10.56 -2.88
CA GLY A 204 10.42 11.73 -2.90
C GLY A 204 9.97 12.18 -1.51
N LEU A 205 9.60 11.24 -0.64
CA LEU A 205 9.23 11.54 0.76
C LEU A 205 10.39 12.16 1.54
N SER A 206 11.61 11.67 1.34
CA SER A 206 12.82 12.16 2.03
C SER A 206 13.14 13.61 1.65
N GLN A 207 13.06 13.94 0.35
CA GLN A 207 13.29 15.30 -0.14
C GLN A 207 12.23 16.29 0.37
N GLY A 208 10.98 15.86 0.51
CA GLY A 208 9.89 16.67 1.06
C GLY A 208 10.09 17.01 2.54
N VAL A 209 10.58 16.06 3.35
CA VAL A 209 10.85 16.27 4.78
C VAL A 209 12.01 17.25 4.98
N ASP A 210 13.09 17.11 4.23
CA ASP A 210 14.25 18.01 4.32
C ASP A 210 13.90 19.46 3.93
N GLY A 211 12.99 19.64 2.95
CA GLY A 211 12.49 20.96 2.55
C GLY A 211 11.69 21.67 3.66
N VAL A 212 10.86 20.93 4.41
CA VAL A 212 10.06 21.49 5.51
C VAL A 212 10.94 21.82 6.72
N ALA A 213 11.91 20.96 7.06
CA ALA A 213 12.87 21.19 8.15
C ALA A 213 13.87 22.32 7.85
N GLY A 214 14.23 22.51 6.56
CA GLY A 214 15.09 23.62 6.11
C GLY A 214 14.41 24.99 6.21
N ALA A 215 13.10 25.07 5.97
CA ALA A 215 12.34 26.32 6.06
C ALA A 215 12.24 26.85 7.51
N THR A 216 12.34 25.99 8.52
CA THR A 216 12.28 26.40 9.94
C THR A 216 13.62 26.95 10.47
N ARG A 217 14.74 26.74 9.76
CA ARG A 217 16.06 27.24 10.18
C ARG A 217 16.47 28.57 9.54
N ALA A 218 15.72 29.08 8.56
CA ALA A 218 16.01 30.35 7.88
C ALA A 218 15.34 31.58 8.52
N ALA A 219 14.64 31.41 9.63
CA ALA A 219 14.04 32.50 10.41
C ALA A 219 14.67 32.55 11.81
N ALA A 220 15.90 33.04 11.89
CA ALA A 220 16.55 33.47 13.13
C ALA A 220 17.52 34.62 12.83
#